data_AF-A0A3B8ND06-F1
#
_entry.id   AF-A0A3B8ND06-F1
#
_cell.length_a   1.000
_cell.length_b   1.000
_cell.length_c   1.000
_cell.angle_alpha   90.00
_cell.angle_beta   90.00
_cell.angle_gamma   90.00
#
_symmetry.space_group_name_H-M   'P 1'
#
loop_
_entity.id
_entity.type
_entity.pdbx_description
1 polymer ?
#
loop_
_entity_poly.entity_id
_entity_poly.type
_entity_poly.pdbx_seq_one_letter_code
_entity_poly.pdbx_strand_id
1 'polypeptide(L)'
;VAEGSGNSIERVFVNEFGNEPKNWEISENQGGTPGISILPPTAARIESSISSLMSGSVIGENADPVTFNVANFGIETLNYTISETVPWLSVDPVSGSSNGLTDSNTHTITFSAADLPGGTYETVIQILSPEADNSPFEIPVTLNVIRPRLSTGSNLISVTTREGQNADTGSLDIWNSNSGVIMNYSLSTDIPWIGITPLEGSSSGPDDKKQHVLTFATSELQSGNYNGNITINAGNAADSPKVIPVSIIIADGLVLLLDARGLNSGPVTEWQNAGLLGGTFTPEFDSPVAEDVAGVRALTLSGNNDWLTGPPASESLVGNNPHSIEAWVNNPDVGTQETIISWGRQSGTLGGLNSMNHGTQNIYGGVEHWGGAYSAGWENKEEELIWTHV
;
A
#
# COMPACT_ATOMS: atom_id res chain seq x y z
N VAL A 1 -46.01 24.86 75.49
CA VAL A 1 -44.54 24.82 75.41
C VAL A 1 -44.05 23.74 76.36
N ALA A 2 -43.69 22.59 75.79
CA ALA A 2 -42.94 21.48 76.37
C ALA A 2 -42.82 20.46 75.22
N GLU A 3 -42.04 20.82 74.21
CA GLU A 3 -41.84 20.02 73.01
C GLU A 3 -40.92 18.84 73.31
N GLY A 4 -41.00 17.78 72.51
CA GLY A 4 -40.17 16.59 72.71
C GLY A 4 -38.72 16.86 72.37
N SER A 5 -37.81 16.49 73.28
CA SER A 5 -36.36 16.59 73.07
C SER A 5 -35.62 15.38 73.65
N GLY A 6 -36.04 14.18 73.27
CA GLY A 6 -35.16 13.02 73.34
C GLY A 6 -34.06 13.15 72.29
N ASN A 7 -32.80 12.87 72.63
CA ASN A 7 -31.70 12.89 71.67
C ASN A 7 -31.94 11.80 70.63
N SER A 8 -32.43 12.18 69.45
CA SER A 8 -32.04 11.48 68.24
C SER A 8 -30.51 11.62 68.10
N ILE A 9 -29.82 10.59 67.57
CA ILE A 9 -28.37 10.61 67.32
C ILE A 9 -28.17 11.06 65.86
N GLU A 10 -27.22 11.94 65.54
CA GLU A 10 -26.97 12.38 64.16
C GLU A 10 -25.65 11.83 63.60
N ARG A 11 -25.60 11.69 62.26
CA ARG A 11 -24.44 11.52 61.36
C ARG A 11 -23.15 10.99 61.97
N VAL A 12 -22.99 9.68 61.82
CA VAL A 12 -21.71 8.98 61.79
C VAL A 12 -21.03 9.22 60.43
N PHE A 13 -19.73 9.53 60.40
CA PHE A 13 -18.94 9.54 59.16
C PHE A 13 -18.62 8.10 58.74
N VAL A 14 -18.45 7.85 57.43
CA VAL A 14 -18.47 6.51 56.77
C VAL A 14 -17.41 5.50 57.25
N ASN A 15 -16.53 5.88 58.19
CA ASN A 15 -15.32 5.15 58.56
C ASN A 15 -15.23 4.82 60.07
N GLU A 16 -16.19 5.21 60.91
CA GLU A 16 -16.12 5.03 62.37
C GLU A 16 -17.42 4.43 62.92
N PHE A 17 -17.34 3.32 63.66
CA PHE A 17 -18.53 2.56 64.04
C PHE A 17 -19.28 3.18 65.24
N GLY A 18 -20.46 3.75 64.97
CA GLY A 18 -21.33 4.40 65.95
C GLY A 18 -22.08 3.47 66.93
N ASN A 19 -21.52 2.31 67.29
CA ASN A 19 -22.10 1.38 68.27
C ASN A 19 -21.21 1.14 69.50
N GLU A 20 -20.05 1.78 69.63
CA GLU A 20 -19.24 1.67 70.85
C GLU A 20 -19.89 2.45 72.02
N PRO A 21 -20.08 1.84 73.21
CA PRO A 21 -20.77 2.51 74.32
C PRO A 21 -20.06 3.70 75.00
N LYS A 22 -19.03 4.29 74.38
CA LYS A 22 -18.38 5.54 74.85
C LYS A 22 -18.68 6.74 73.96
N ASN A 23 -19.09 6.51 72.71
CA ASN A 23 -19.35 7.59 71.75
C ASN A 23 -20.65 8.37 72.03
N TRP A 24 -21.51 7.88 72.93
CA TRP A 24 -22.73 8.58 73.36
C TRP A 24 -22.53 9.47 74.61
N GLU A 25 -21.41 9.36 75.34
CA GLU A 25 -21.16 10.16 76.55
C GLU A 25 -20.65 11.60 76.25
N ILE A 26 -20.43 11.95 74.98
CA ILE A 26 -19.79 13.22 74.54
C ILE A 26 -20.79 14.15 73.81
N SER A 27 -22.07 13.79 73.68
CA SER A 27 -23.07 14.62 72.99
C SER A 27 -23.74 15.64 73.92
N GLU A 28 -23.39 16.92 73.77
CA GLU A 28 -23.92 18.02 74.59
C GLU A 28 -25.27 18.60 74.13
N ASN A 29 -25.83 18.17 72.99
CA ASN A 29 -27.01 18.79 72.36
C ASN A 29 -28.23 17.85 72.20
N GLN A 30 -29.43 18.40 72.39
CA GLN A 30 -30.71 17.69 72.27
C GLN A 30 -31.26 17.65 70.83
N GLY A 31 -31.15 16.51 70.15
CA GLY A 31 -32.09 16.09 69.09
C GLY A 31 -31.72 16.28 67.60
N GLY A 32 -30.65 15.65 67.09
CA GLY A 32 -30.36 15.54 65.63
C GLY A 32 -30.63 14.14 65.06
N THR A 33 -31.09 13.96 63.82
CA THR A 33 -31.63 12.66 63.31
C THR A 33 -30.60 11.71 62.67
N PRO A 34 -30.70 10.36 62.83
CA PRO A 34 -29.67 9.47 62.32
C PRO A 34 -29.55 9.56 60.80
N GLY A 35 -28.32 9.72 60.32
CA GLY A 35 -28.02 9.44 58.91
C GLY A 35 -28.45 8.01 58.62
N ILE A 36 -29.15 7.81 57.50
CA ILE A 36 -29.80 6.54 57.14
C ILE A 36 -28.79 5.39 57.25
N SER A 37 -29.04 4.48 58.21
CA SER A 37 -28.33 3.20 58.30
C SER A 37 -29.08 2.16 57.49
N ILE A 38 -28.43 1.59 56.48
CA ILE A 38 -28.91 0.44 55.72
C ILE A 38 -28.36 -0.86 56.33
N LEU A 39 -28.65 -1.07 57.62
CA LEU A 39 -28.07 -2.06 58.52
C LEU A 39 -26.56 -1.84 58.77
N PRO A 40 -26.05 -2.01 60.01
CA PRO A 40 -24.63 -2.32 60.19
C PRO A 40 -24.37 -3.68 59.52
N PRO A 41 -23.26 -3.88 58.79
CA PRO A 41 -22.94 -5.19 58.23
C PRO A 41 -22.80 -6.18 59.39
N THR A 42 -23.71 -7.15 59.47
CA THR A 42 -23.64 -8.25 60.45
C THR A 42 -22.83 -9.45 59.95
N ALA A 43 -22.26 -9.32 58.76
CA ALA A 43 -21.51 -10.32 58.03
C ALA A 43 -20.15 -9.73 57.58
N ALA A 44 -19.32 -10.52 56.91
CA ALA A 44 -18.15 -10.00 56.20
C ALA A 44 -18.60 -9.20 54.96
N ARG A 45 -17.68 -8.42 54.39
CA ARG A 45 -17.91 -7.73 53.11
C ARG A 45 -16.60 -7.59 52.34
N ILE A 46 -16.57 -8.07 51.11
CA ILE A 46 -15.40 -8.01 50.22
C ILE A 46 -15.19 -6.56 49.79
N GLU A 47 -14.04 -6.00 50.12
CA GLU A 47 -13.52 -4.76 49.55
C GLU A 47 -12.31 -5.09 48.69
N SER A 48 -12.28 -4.60 47.44
CA SER A 48 -11.15 -4.79 46.54
C SER A 48 -10.61 -3.44 46.07
N SER A 49 -9.29 -3.32 45.92
CA SER A 49 -8.66 -2.09 45.42
C SER A 49 -8.94 -1.81 43.94
N ILE A 50 -9.55 -2.75 43.22
CA ILE A 50 -10.02 -2.58 41.84
C ILE A 50 -11.45 -3.13 41.70
N SER A 51 -12.26 -2.49 40.86
CA SER A 51 -13.61 -2.96 40.48
C SER A 51 -13.70 -3.42 39.02
N SER A 52 -12.66 -3.17 38.23
CA SER A 52 -12.46 -3.67 36.87
C SER A 52 -10.98 -3.58 36.50
N LEU A 53 -10.57 -4.34 35.47
CA LEU A 53 -9.21 -4.29 34.94
C LEU A 53 -9.23 -4.18 33.42
N MET A 54 -8.45 -3.24 32.88
CA MET A 54 -8.10 -3.18 31.46
C MET A 54 -6.60 -3.32 31.33
N SER A 55 -6.15 -4.26 30.50
CA SER A 55 -4.73 -4.52 30.21
C SER A 55 -4.51 -4.68 28.70
N GLY A 56 -3.26 -4.58 28.25
CA GLY A 56 -2.90 -4.73 26.85
C GLY A 56 -1.54 -5.39 26.68
N SER A 57 -1.39 -6.13 25.58
CA SER A 57 -0.10 -6.68 25.13
C SER A 57 0.03 -6.56 23.61
N VAL A 58 1.24 -6.82 23.10
CA VAL A 58 1.48 -7.06 21.68
C VAL A 58 1.41 -8.56 21.41
N ILE A 59 0.99 -8.96 20.20
CA ILE A 59 1.02 -10.37 19.78
C ILE A 59 2.43 -10.97 19.91
N GLY A 60 2.55 -12.14 20.55
CA GLY A 60 3.84 -12.74 20.89
C GLY A 60 4.40 -12.34 22.26
N GLU A 61 3.74 -11.42 22.98
CA GLU A 61 4.17 -10.93 24.29
C GLU A 61 3.07 -11.10 25.35
N ASN A 62 3.49 -11.27 26.60
CA ASN A 62 2.60 -11.23 27.77
C ASN A 62 2.38 -9.79 28.22
N ALA A 63 1.19 -9.47 28.72
CA ALA A 63 0.95 -8.19 29.38
C ALA A 63 1.63 -8.15 30.77
N ASP A 64 1.99 -6.95 31.23
CA ASP A 64 2.57 -6.76 32.55
C ASP A 64 1.64 -7.30 33.66
N PRO A 65 2.16 -7.98 34.70
CA PRO A 65 1.36 -8.43 35.83
C PRO A 65 0.76 -7.25 36.61
N VAL A 66 -0.47 -7.42 37.08
CA VAL A 66 -1.21 -6.39 37.82
C VAL A 66 -1.53 -6.90 39.22
N THR A 67 -1.17 -6.12 40.24
CA THR A 67 -1.52 -6.44 41.63
C THR A 67 -2.80 -5.74 42.07
N PHE A 68 -3.57 -6.42 42.91
CA PHE A 68 -4.71 -5.84 43.61
C PHE A 68 -4.78 -6.35 45.04
N ASN A 69 -5.51 -5.63 45.87
CA ASN A 69 -5.68 -5.95 47.28
C ASN A 69 -7.12 -6.38 47.57
N VAL A 70 -7.28 -7.29 48.53
CA VAL A 70 -8.56 -7.71 49.10
C VAL A 70 -8.52 -7.55 50.61
N ALA A 71 -9.53 -6.86 51.15
CA ALA A 71 -9.72 -6.62 52.57
C ALA A 71 -11.19 -6.75 52.96
N ASN A 72 -11.46 -6.80 54.27
CA ASN A 72 -12.81 -6.89 54.81
C ASN A 72 -13.33 -5.51 55.24
N PHE A 73 -14.46 -5.07 54.67
CA PHE A 73 -15.21 -3.89 55.13
C PHE A 73 -16.28 -4.25 56.19
N GLY A 74 -16.58 -5.54 56.36
CA GLY A 74 -17.55 -6.05 57.34
C GLY A 74 -16.99 -6.20 58.76
N ILE A 75 -17.73 -6.89 59.63
CA ILE A 75 -17.35 -7.07 61.05
C ILE A 75 -16.99 -8.52 61.43
N GLU A 76 -17.34 -9.50 60.60
CA GLU A 76 -16.92 -10.90 60.75
C GLU A 76 -15.71 -11.18 59.86
N THR A 77 -14.80 -12.10 60.26
CA THR A 77 -13.62 -12.45 59.47
C THR A 77 -14.01 -12.93 58.07
N LEU A 78 -13.49 -12.26 57.04
CA LEU A 78 -13.68 -12.61 55.63
C LEU A 78 -12.72 -13.75 55.27
N ASN A 79 -13.21 -14.94 54.97
CA ASN A 79 -12.44 -16.00 54.30
C ASN A 79 -12.89 -16.09 52.85
N TYR A 80 -11.95 -16.10 51.90
CA TYR A 80 -12.32 -16.05 50.48
C TYR A 80 -11.38 -16.85 49.58
N THR A 81 -11.93 -17.26 48.45
CA THR A 81 -11.24 -17.86 47.31
C THR A 81 -11.45 -17.00 46.07
N ILE A 82 -10.43 -16.92 45.23
CA ILE A 82 -10.45 -16.25 43.94
C ILE A 82 -10.48 -17.33 42.85
N SER A 83 -11.31 -17.13 41.83
CA SER A 83 -11.37 -18.04 40.69
C SER A 83 -11.56 -17.31 39.37
N GLU A 84 -10.77 -17.72 38.39
CA GLU A 84 -10.82 -17.38 36.97
C GLU A 84 -11.23 -18.59 36.12
N THR A 85 -11.78 -18.34 34.93
CA THR A 85 -12.33 -19.38 34.03
C THR A 85 -11.60 -19.50 32.69
N VAL A 86 -10.48 -18.79 32.52
CA VAL A 86 -9.78 -18.64 31.22
C VAL A 86 -8.30 -19.02 31.32
N PRO A 87 -7.71 -19.64 30.29
CA PRO A 87 -6.31 -20.11 30.34
C PRO A 87 -5.26 -19.00 30.13
N TRP A 88 -5.68 -17.81 29.73
CA TRP A 88 -4.79 -16.67 29.45
C TRP A 88 -4.56 -15.73 30.64
N LEU A 89 -5.20 -16.01 31.78
CA LEU A 89 -5.08 -15.25 33.02
C LEU A 89 -4.91 -16.23 34.18
N SER A 90 -4.10 -15.87 35.17
CA SER A 90 -4.03 -16.59 36.45
C SER A 90 -3.88 -15.63 37.62
N VAL A 91 -4.45 -15.95 38.77
CA VAL A 91 -4.29 -15.16 40.01
C VAL A 91 -3.50 -15.93 41.07
N ASP A 92 -2.50 -15.29 41.70
CA ASP A 92 -1.79 -15.87 42.86
C ASP A 92 -1.57 -14.81 43.97
N PRO A 93 -1.88 -15.11 45.25
CA PRO A 93 -2.54 -16.32 45.75
C PRO A 93 -4.01 -16.44 45.31
N VAL A 94 -4.54 -17.67 45.22
CA VAL A 94 -5.97 -17.93 44.90
C VAL A 94 -6.93 -17.86 46.10
N SER A 95 -6.47 -17.41 47.27
CA SER A 95 -7.28 -17.35 48.49
C SER A 95 -6.64 -16.45 49.55
N GLY A 96 -7.44 -15.99 50.52
CA GLY A 96 -6.93 -15.28 51.69
C GLY A 96 -7.93 -15.19 52.84
N SER A 97 -7.53 -14.48 53.90
CA SER A 97 -8.36 -14.19 55.07
C SER A 97 -8.11 -12.76 55.53
N SER A 98 -9.16 -12.02 55.92
CA SER A 98 -9.05 -10.62 56.35
C SER A 98 -9.99 -10.32 57.53
N ASN A 99 -9.43 -9.72 58.58
CA ASN A 99 -10.15 -9.35 59.80
C ASN A 99 -10.59 -7.87 59.81
N GLY A 100 -10.31 -7.10 58.75
CA GLY A 100 -10.71 -5.71 58.61
C GLY A 100 -9.90 -4.96 57.54
N LEU A 101 -10.22 -3.68 57.31
CA LEU A 101 -9.61 -2.87 56.24
C LEU A 101 -8.09 -2.67 56.36
N THR A 102 -7.52 -2.83 57.56
CA THR A 102 -6.06 -2.77 57.77
C THR A 102 -5.36 -4.12 57.55
N ASP A 103 -6.12 -5.20 57.41
CA ASP A 103 -5.66 -6.58 57.21
C ASP A 103 -5.84 -6.96 55.73
N SER A 104 -5.09 -6.27 54.87
CA SER A 104 -5.20 -6.34 53.41
C SER A 104 -4.24 -7.38 52.83
N ASN A 105 -4.77 -8.29 52.01
CA ASN A 105 -3.98 -9.29 51.29
C ASN A 105 -3.73 -8.84 49.85
N THR A 106 -2.53 -9.05 49.32
CA THR A 106 -2.17 -8.73 47.93
C THR A 106 -2.23 -9.97 47.05
N HIS A 107 -2.83 -9.80 45.87
CA HIS A 107 -2.96 -10.82 44.81
C HIS A 107 -2.36 -10.28 43.52
N THR A 108 -1.74 -11.16 42.73
CA THR A 108 -1.09 -10.83 41.46
C THR A 108 -1.80 -11.53 40.31
N ILE A 109 -2.31 -10.74 39.36
CA ILE A 109 -2.87 -11.20 38.10
C ILE A 109 -1.73 -11.29 37.09
N THR A 110 -1.52 -12.46 36.52
CA THR A 110 -0.52 -12.72 35.47
C THR A 110 -1.21 -13.09 34.17
N PHE A 111 -0.71 -12.61 33.04
CA PHE A 111 -1.27 -12.85 31.71
C PHE A 111 -0.39 -13.81 30.89
N SER A 112 -1.00 -14.84 30.32
CA SER A 112 -0.40 -15.74 29.33
C SER A 112 -0.96 -15.38 27.94
N ALA A 113 -0.49 -14.26 27.40
CA ALA A 113 -1.02 -13.64 26.18
C ALA A 113 -0.14 -13.87 24.93
N ALA A 114 1.09 -14.37 25.08
CA ALA A 114 2.04 -14.50 23.97
C ALA A 114 1.51 -15.34 22.79
N ASP A 115 0.81 -16.44 23.07
CA ASP A 115 0.24 -17.35 22.06
C ASP A 115 -1.18 -16.93 21.60
N LEU A 116 -1.73 -15.82 22.12
CA LEU A 116 -3.06 -15.35 21.72
C LEU A 116 -3.03 -14.62 20.36
N PRO A 117 -3.98 -14.92 19.46
CA PRO A 117 -4.26 -14.06 18.32
C PRO A 117 -4.55 -12.61 18.72
N GLY A 118 -4.30 -11.66 17.81
CA GLY A 118 -4.68 -10.26 18.06
C GLY A 118 -6.21 -10.10 18.17
N GLY A 119 -6.68 -9.43 19.21
CA GLY A 119 -8.10 -9.26 19.52
C GLY A 119 -8.35 -8.84 20.97
N THR A 120 -9.63 -8.64 21.31
CA THR A 120 -10.09 -8.34 22.67
C THR A 120 -10.55 -9.61 23.35
N TYR A 121 -10.07 -9.85 24.57
CA TYR A 121 -10.39 -10.98 25.42
C TYR A 121 -11.06 -10.48 26.69
N GLU A 122 -12.20 -11.04 27.03
CA GLU A 122 -13.00 -10.63 28.20
C GLU A 122 -13.22 -11.82 29.12
N THR A 123 -13.12 -11.58 30.43
CA THR A 123 -13.44 -12.56 31.48
C THR A 123 -13.90 -11.84 32.74
N VAL A 124 -14.35 -12.60 33.73
CA VAL A 124 -14.65 -12.10 35.08
C VAL A 124 -13.82 -12.92 36.06
N ILE A 125 -13.06 -12.23 36.91
CA ILE A 125 -12.48 -12.83 38.13
C ILE A 125 -13.56 -12.76 39.21
N GLN A 126 -13.85 -13.89 39.85
CA GLN A 126 -14.80 -13.95 40.95
C GLN A 126 -14.07 -14.13 42.28
N ILE A 127 -14.41 -13.30 43.27
CA ILE A 127 -14.01 -13.46 44.67
C ILE A 127 -15.21 -14.03 45.40
N LEU A 128 -15.09 -15.27 45.88
CA LEU A 128 -16.15 -15.98 46.59
C LEU A 128 -15.80 -16.08 48.08
N SER A 129 -16.75 -15.70 48.93
CA SER A 129 -16.76 -15.95 50.38
C SER A 129 -18.16 -16.36 50.80
N PRO A 130 -18.34 -17.44 51.60
CA PRO A 130 -19.64 -17.79 52.16
C PRO A 130 -20.08 -16.85 53.30
N GLU A 131 -19.16 -16.05 53.87
CA GLU A 131 -19.44 -15.07 54.93
C GLU A 131 -19.77 -13.66 54.41
N ALA A 132 -19.57 -13.37 53.12
CA ALA A 132 -19.69 -12.01 52.60
C ALA A 132 -21.05 -11.68 51.95
N ASP A 133 -21.63 -10.53 52.33
CA ASP A 133 -22.95 -10.07 51.85
C ASP A 133 -22.98 -9.69 50.36
N ASN A 134 -21.82 -9.43 49.77
CA ASN A 134 -21.60 -9.06 48.37
C ASN A 134 -20.88 -10.16 47.57
N SER A 135 -21.02 -11.42 47.98
CA SER A 135 -20.44 -12.58 47.30
C SER A 135 -21.38 -13.17 46.23
N PRO A 136 -20.88 -13.54 45.03
CA PRO A 136 -19.52 -13.31 44.54
C PRO A 136 -19.28 -11.83 44.22
N PHE A 137 -18.09 -11.32 44.59
CA PHE A 137 -17.64 -10.02 44.11
C PHE A 137 -16.95 -10.21 42.75
N GLU A 138 -17.45 -9.54 41.73
CA GLU A 138 -17.02 -9.73 40.34
C GLU A 138 -16.12 -8.59 39.87
N ILE A 139 -14.95 -8.93 39.33
CA ILE A 139 -14.02 -8.00 38.70
C ILE A 139 -13.97 -8.33 37.20
N PRO A 140 -14.65 -7.54 36.34
CA PRO A 140 -14.53 -7.68 34.89
C PRO A 140 -13.10 -7.36 34.44
N VAL A 141 -12.55 -8.20 33.57
CA VAL A 141 -11.20 -8.04 33.00
C VAL A 141 -11.28 -8.03 31.48
N THR A 142 -10.72 -6.99 30.87
CA THR A 142 -10.53 -6.86 29.42
C THR A 142 -9.03 -6.84 29.11
N LEU A 143 -8.56 -7.81 28.33
CA LEU A 143 -7.20 -7.85 27.77
C LEU A 143 -7.27 -7.54 26.26
N ASN A 144 -6.51 -6.57 25.79
CA ASN A 144 -6.41 -6.21 24.37
C ASN A 144 -5.05 -6.62 23.79
N VAL A 145 -5.03 -7.65 22.93
CA VAL A 145 -3.82 -8.11 22.24
C VAL A 145 -3.70 -7.39 20.90
N ILE A 146 -2.77 -6.44 20.80
CA ILE A 146 -2.57 -5.60 19.63
C ILE A 146 -1.69 -6.33 18.61
N ARG A 147 -2.20 -6.48 17.37
CA ARG A 147 -1.46 -7.05 16.23
C ARG A 147 -1.18 -5.95 15.19
N PRO A 148 0.06 -5.80 14.67
CA PRO A 148 0.33 -4.87 13.57
C PRO A 148 -0.44 -5.26 12.31
N ARG A 149 -0.61 -4.34 11.36
CA ARG A 149 -1.22 -4.63 10.07
C ARG A 149 -0.41 -4.04 8.93
N LEU A 150 0.14 -4.92 8.10
CA LEU A 150 0.93 -4.55 6.93
C LEU A 150 0.05 -3.82 5.90
N SER A 151 0.47 -2.64 5.50
CA SER A 151 -0.21 -1.82 4.48
C SER A 151 0.82 -1.18 3.56
N THR A 152 0.43 -1.00 2.29
CA THR A 152 1.35 -0.64 1.21
C THR A 152 0.69 0.37 0.28
N GLY A 153 1.49 1.28 -0.28
CA GLY A 153 1.01 2.37 -1.14
C GLY A 153 0.50 1.91 -2.50
N SER A 154 0.97 0.74 -2.95
CA SER A 154 0.43 0.03 -4.11
C SER A 154 0.27 -1.47 -3.82
N ASN A 155 -0.56 -2.13 -4.64
CA ASN A 155 -0.72 -3.59 -4.74
C ASN A 155 -0.18 -4.14 -6.07
N LEU A 156 0.33 -3.28 -6.97
CA LEU A 156 0.92 -3.63 -8.26
C LEU A 156 1.93 -2.53 -8.64
N ILE A 157 3.13 -2.92 -9.05
CA ILE A 157 4.07 -1.99 -9.69
C ILE A 157 3.99 -2.20 -11.19
N SER A 158 3.53 -1.19 -11.94
CA SER A 158 3.49 -1.21 -13.39
C SER A 158 4.38 -0.11 -13.94
N VAL A 159 5.31 -0.46 -14.82
CA VAL A 159 6.25 0.47 -15.44
C VAL A 159 6.26 0.22 -16.95
N THR A 160 6.48 1.27 -17.73
CA THR A 160 6.74 1.17 -19.16
C THR A 160 7.99 1.98 -19.48
N THR A 161 8.88 1.40 -20.27
CA THR A 161 10.13 2.06 -20.70
C THR A 161 10.48 1.68 -22.12
N ARG A 162 11.48 2.35 -22.68
CA ARG A 162 12.05 2.06 -23.98
C ARG A 162 13.15 0.99 -23.86
N GLU A 163 13.31 0.15 -24.88
CA GLU A 163 14.50 -0.70 -25.02
C GLU A 163 15.79 0.15 -25.04
N GLY A 164 16.86 -0.36 -24.43
CA GLY A 164 18.16 0.32 -24.35
C GLY A 164 18.31 1.37 -23.24
N GLN A 165 17.29 1.58 -22.38
CA GLN A 165 17.39 2.47 -21.21
C GLN A 165 16.81 1.86 -19.92
N ASN A 166 17.30 2.35 -18.78
CA ASN A 166 16.70 2.07 -17.49
C ASN A 166 15.35 2.79 -17.36
N ALA A 167 14.37 2.13 -16.77
CA ALA A 167 13.09 2.76 -16.47
C ALA A 167 13.21 3.74 -15.29
N ASP A 168 12.33 4.75 -15.26
CA ASP A 168 12.27 5.75 -14.19
C ASP A 168 12.08 5.10 -12.82
N THR A 169 12.77 5.63 -11.80
CA THR A 169 12.72 5.08 -10.44
C THR A 169 11.34 5.24 -9.83
N GLY A 170 10.82 4.14 -9.27
CA GLY A 170 9.55 4.11 -8.56
C GLY A 170 9.71 4.31 -7.05
N SER A 171 8.59 4.39 -6.36
CA SER A 171 8.54 4.32 -4.91
C SER A 171 7.43 3.39 -4.44
N LEU A 172 7.66 2.78 -3.28
CA LEU A 172 6.70 1.95 -2.57
C LEU A 172 6.67 2.37 -1.10
N ASP A 173 5.58 3.00 -0.68
CA ASP A 173 5.34 3.29 0.74
C ASP A 173 4.86 2.01 1.45
N ILE A 174 5.38 1.76 2.65
CA ILE A 174 4.97 0.66 3.55
C ILE A 174 4.69 1.26 4.93
N TRP A 175 3.62 0.83 5.59
CA TRP A 175 3.29 1.26 6.95
C TRP A 175 2.49 0.23 7.72
N ASN A 176 2.46 0.40 9.04
CA ASN A 176 1.55 -0.30 9.93
C ASN A 176 0.20 0.46 9.99
N SER A 177 -0.90 -0.12 9.50
CA SER A 177 -2.22 0.54 9.60
C SER A 177 -2.92 0.35 10.94
N ASN A 178 -2.28 -0.27 11.94
CA ASN A 178 -2.77 -0.34 13.31
C ASN A 178 -1.87 0.47 14.27
N SER A 179 -2.45 1.27 15.16
CA SER A 179 -1.71 2.08 16.14
C SER A 179 -1.34 1.28 17.40
N GLY A 180 -0.41 1.82 18.19
CA GLY A 180 -0.03 1.24 19.49
C GLY A 180 0.89 0.02 19.43
N VAL A 181 1.43 -0.32 18.25
CA VAL A 181 2.40 -1.40 18.07
C VAL A 181 3.38 -1.05 16.94
N ILE A 182 4.65 -1.47 17.08
CA ILE A 182 5.66 -1.31 16.04
C ILE A 182 5.63 -2.53 15.10
N MET A 183 5.65 -2.27 13.79
CA MET A 183 5.80 -3.30 12.76
C MET A 183 7.20 -3.22 12.15
N ASN A 184 8.05 -4.20 12.44
CA ASN A 184 9.32 -4.40 11.75
C ASN A 184 9.10 -5.30 10.54
N TYR A 185 9.74 -5.01 9.41
CA TYR A 185 9.58 -5.78 8.19
C TYR A 185 10.82 -5.72 7.28
N SER A 186 10.93 -6.71 6.40
CA SER A 186 11.94 -6.78 5.34
C SER A 186 11.30 -7.01 3.97
N LEU A 187 11.99 -6.56 2.92
CA LEU A 187 11.63 -6.76 1.52
C LEU A 187 12.62 -7.72 0.87
N SER A 188 12.12 -8.52 -0.06
CA SER A 188 12.92 -9.29 -1.01
C SER A 188 12.26 -9.26 -2.39
N THR A 189 12.97 -9.73 -3.40
CA THR A 189 12.47 -9.78 -4.78
C THR A 189 13.02 -11.01 -5.48
N ASP A 190 12.21 -11.61 -6.36
CA ASP A 190 12.65 -12.66 -7.29
C ASP A 190 13.24 -12.08 -8.60
N ILE A 191 13.29 -10.75 -8.71
CA ILE A 191 13.61 -10.02 -9.94
C ILE A 191 15.07 -9.52 -9.93
N PRO A 192 15.93 -9.95 -10.87
CA PRO A 192 17.33 -9.50 -10.90
C PRO A 192 17.52 -8.08 -11.44
N TRP A 193 16.57 -7.57 -12.24
CA TRP A 193 16.61 -6.21 -12.79
C TRP A 193 15.95 -5.15 -11.90
N ILE A 194 15.53 -5.49 -10.67
CA ILE A 194 14.97 -4.53 -9.72
C ILE A 194 15.93 -4.31 -8.55
N GLY A 195 16.14 -3.06 -8.17
CA GLY A 195 16.80 -2.67 -6.92
C GLY A 195 15.78 -2.08 -5.96
N ILE A 196 15.97 -2.32 -4.65
CA ILE A 196 15.10 -1.80 -3.59
C ILE A 196 16.00 -1.17 -2.53
N THR A 197 15.72 0.05 -2.09
CA THR A 197 16.47 0.71 -1.01
C THR A 197 15.57 1.60 -0.15
N PRO A 198 15.56 1.43 1.20
CA PRO A 198 16.20 0.35 1.96
C PRO A 198 15.50 -1.01 1.74
N LEU A 199 16.13 -2.13 2.15
CA LEU A 199 15.51 -3.46 2.13
C LEU A 199 14.74 -3.81 3.41
N GLU A 200 14.80 -2.97 4.44
CA GLU A 200 14.15 -3.19 5.73
C GLU A 200 13.53 -1.88 6.24
N GLY A 201 12.57 -2.00 7.15
CA GLY A 201 11.94 -0.85 7.79
C GLY A 201 11.19 -1.19 9.06
N SER A 202 10.77 -0.14 9.76
CA SER A 202 10.02 -0.21 11.01
C SER A 202 8.97 0.91 10.99
N SER A 203 7.69 0.59 11.18
CA SER A 203 6.59 1.56 11.16
C SER A 203 5.78 1.49 12.46
N SER A 204 5.59 2.64 13.09
CA SER A 204 4.96 2.79 14.41
C SER A 204 3.45 3.01 14.39
N GLY A 205 2.85 3.22 13.20
CA GLY A 205 1.41 3.43 13.06
C GLY A 205 1.00 4.04 11.71
N PRO A 206 -0.30 4.40 11.56
CA PRO A 206 -0.91 4.73 10.26
C PRO A 206 -0.26 5.90 9.49
N ASP A 207 0.26 6.88 10.23
CA ASP A 207 0.90 8.08 9.67
C ASP A 207 2.41 7.89 9.43
N ASP A 208 3.01 6.82 9.96
CA ASP A 208 4.44 6.54 9.90
C ASP A 208 4.82 5.73 8.65
N LYS A 209 4.58 6.35 7.49
CA LYS A 209 4.87 5.76 6.17
C LYS A 209 6.36 5.77 5.86
N LYS A 210 6.89 4.60 5.52
CA LYS A 210 8.28 4.41 5.12
C LYS A 210 8.35 4.19 3.61
N GLN A 211 9.05 5.08 2.94
CA GLN A 211 9.23 5.02 1.49
C GLN A 211 10.43 4.14 1.15
N HIS A 212 10.23 3.20 0.23
CA HIS A 212 11.27 2.40 -0.40
C HIS A 212 11.42 2.84 -1.85
N VAL A 213 12.63 3.19 -2.26
CA VAL A 213 12.95 3.55 -3.65
C VAL A 213 13.15 2.27 -4.46
N LEU A 214 12.50 2.20 -5.61
CA LEU A 214 12.63 1.12 -6.58
C LEU A 214 13.47 1.61 -7.77
N THR A 215 14.54 0.89 -8.10
CA THR A 215 15.36 1.15 -9.29
C THR A 215 15.19 0.01 -10.30
N PHE A 216 15.29 0.32 -11.59
CA PHE A 216 15.00 -0.63 -12.67
C PHE A 216 16.19 -0.69 -13.65
N ALA A 217 16.98 -1.76 -13.57
CA ALA A 217 18.11 -2.04 -14.44
C ALA A 217 17.64 -2.72 -15.74
N THR A 218 16.87 -1.98 -16.54
CA THR A 218 16.22 -2.49 -17.77
C THR A 218 16.99 -2.18 -19.05
N SER A 219 18.11 -1.43 -19.01
CA SER A 219 18.85 -1.02 -20.21
C SER A 219 19.41 -2.16 -21.05
N GLU A 220 19.65 -3.32 -20.45
CA GLU A 220 20.16 -4.54 -21.11
C GLU A 220 19.04 -5.55 -21.44
N LEU A 221 17.77 -5.19 -21.20
CA LEU A 221 16.62 -6.02 -21.51
C LEU A 221 16.01 -5.62 -22.85
N GLN A 222 15.64 -6.61 -23.65
CA GLN A 222 15.01 -6.40 -24.96
C GLN A 222 13.56 -5.94 -24.82
N SER A 223 12.97 -5.47 -25.92
CA SER A 223 11.52 -5.23 -25.99
C SER A 223 10.71 -6.49 -25.66
N GLY A 224 9.68 -6.33 -24.83
CA GLY A 224 8.90 -7.44 -24.27
C GLY A 224 8.24 -7.13 -22.93
N ASN A 225 7.54 -8.14 -22.39
CA ASN A 225 6.85 -8.05 -21.10
C ASN A 225 7.62 -8.84 -20.02
N TYR A 226 8.02 -8.16 -18.96
CA TYR A 226 8.77 -8.71 -17.84
C TYR A 226 7.91 -8.69 -16.58
N ASN A 227 7.84 -9.81 -15.86
CA ASN A 227 7.04 -9.91 -14.64
C ASN A 227 7.84 -10.57 -13.52
N GLY A 228 7.48 -10.26 -12.29
CA GLY A 228 7.99 -10.91 -11.08
C GLY A 228 7.35 -10.30 -9.84
N ASN A 229 7.98 -10.46 -8.68
CA ASN A 229 7.38 -10.13 -7.39
C ASN A 229 8.35 -9.43 -6.44
N ILE A 230 7.81 -8.49 -5.67
CA ILE A 230 8.39 -8.00 -4.42
C ILE A 230 7.63 -8.67 -3.28
N THR A 231 8.35 -9.33 -2.37
CA THR A 231 7.78 -9.95 -1.17
C THR A 231 8.13 -9.11 0.05
N ILE A 232 7.14 -8.83 0.90
CA ILE A 232 7.30 -8.08 2.16
C ILE A 232 6.95 -9.01 3.32
N ASN A 233 7.93 -9.29 4.17
CA ASN A 233 7.77 -10.09 5.37
C ASN A 233 7.76 -9.20 6.61
N ALA A 234 6.67 -9.23 7.38
CA ALA A 234 6.44 -8.42 8.59
C ALA A 234 6.08 -9.31 9.80
N GLY A 235 6.54 -10.56 9.80
CA GLY A 235 6.36 -11.50 10.92
C GLY A 235 4.87 -11.74 11.25
N ASN A 236 4.51 -11.54 12.51
CA ASN A 236 3.15 -11.77 13.03
C ASN A 236 2.12 -10.68 12.64
N ALA A 237 2.48 -9.72 11.79
CA ALA A 237 1.54 -8.70 11.31
C ALA A 237 0.40 -9.33 10.49
N ALA A 238 -0.80 -8.74 10.60
CA ALA A 238 -1.89 -9.00 9.68
C ALA A 238 -1.46 -8.67 8.23
N ASP A 239 -2.01 -9.43 7.28
CA ASP A 239 -1.73 -9.30 5.84
C ASP A 239 -0.26 -9.56 5.47
N SER A 240 0.48 -10.36 6.26
CA SER A 240 1.87 -10.76 6.02
C SER A 240 2.06 -12.28 5.87
N PRO A 241 3.00 -12.77 5.03
CA PRO A 241 3.79 -12.02 4.06
C PRO A 241 2.91 -11.48 2.93
N LYS A 242 3.23 -10.28 2.43
CA LYS A 242 2.52 -9.66 1.31
C LYS A 242 3.36 -9.75 0.04
N VAL A 243 2.75 -10.17 -1.05
CA VAL A 243 3.38 -10.19 -2.38
C VAL A 243 2.81 -9.06 -3.22
N ILE A 244 3.67 -8.24 -3.80
CA ILE A 244 3.33 -7.20 -4.76
C ILE A 244 3.88 -7.63 -6.13
N PRO A 245 3.02 -7.96 -7.10
CA PRO A 245 3.48 -8.20 -8.47
C PRO A 245 4.10 -6.93 -9.07
N VAL A 246 5.10 -7.14 -9.91
CA VAL A 246 5.73 -6.15 -10.77
C VAL A 246 5.52 -6.56 -12.21
N SER A 247 5.13 -5.62 -13.06
CA SER A 247 5.02 -5.80 -14.50
C SER A 247 5.69 -4.63 -15.22
N ILE A 248 6.66 -4.94 -16.08
CA ILE A 248 7.32 -3.97 -16.95
C ILE A 248 7.06 -4.31 -18.40
N ILE A 249 6.65 -3.29 -19.16
CA ILE A 249 6.58 -3.32 -20.62
C ILE A 249 7.79 -2.56 -21.14
N ILE A 250 8.65 -3.23 -21.90
CA ILE A 250 9.74 -2.61 -22.65
C ILE A 250 9.30 -2.51 -24.11
N ALA A 251 9.19 -1.29 -24.62
CA ALA A 251 8.76 -1.02 -25.98
C ALA A 251 9.93 -0.54 -26.86
N ASP A 252 9.94 -0.97 -28.12
CA ASP A 252 10.51 -0.16 -29.20
C ASP A 252 9.38 0.70 -29.79
N GLY A 253 9.66 1.96 -30.14
CA GLY A 253 8.61 2.98 -30.14
C GLY A 253 8.82 4.19 -31.05
N LEU A 254 8.65 4.00 -32.36
CA LEU A 254 8.59 5.06 -33.38
C LEU A 254 9.90 5.84 -33.58
N VAL A 255 10.81 5.22 -34.34
CA VAL A 255 12.11 5.80 -34.74
C VAL A 255 11.94 7.09 -35.57
N LEU A 256 10.95 7.10 -36.47
CA LEU A 256 10.65 8.20 -37.39
C LEU A 256 9.20 8.63 -37.23
N LEU A 257 8.97 9.95 -37.09
CA LEU A 257 7.64 10.56 -37.13
C LEU A 257 7.74 11.87 -37.94
N LEU A 258 7.21 11.82 -39.16
CA LEU A 258 7.15 12.95 -40.09
C LEU A 258 5.68 13.34 -40.29
N ASP A 259 5.22 14.30 -39.49
CA ASP A 259 3.84 14.80 -39.55
C ASP A 259 3.75 16.09 -40.36
N ALA A 260 3.11 16.03 -41.53
CA ALA A 260 2.99 17.17 -42.42
C ALA A 260 2.06 18.26 -41.85
N ARG A 261 1.15 17.91 -40.92
CA ARG A 261 0.19 18.86 -40.31
C ARG A 261 0.86 19.98 -39.52
N GLY A 262 2.11 19.78 -39.10
CA GLY A 262 2.93 20.81 -38.46
C GLY A 262 3.65 21.77 -39.42
N LEU A 263 3.64 21.51 -40.73
CA LEU A 263 4.34 22.32 -41.73
C LEU A 263 3.54 23.58 -42.10
N ASN A 264 4.24 24.72 -42.18
CA ASN A 264 3.70 25.94 -42.80
C ASN A 264 3.56 25.72 -44.32
N SER A 265 2.56 26.34 -44.94
CA SER A 265 2.39 26.21 -46.40
C SER A 265 3.47 26.96 -47.17
N GLY A 266 3.99 26.33 -48.22
CA GLY A 266 5.10 26.82 -49.05
C GLY A 266 6.26 25.81 -49.12
N PRO A 267 7.41 26.21 -49.70
CA PRO A 267 8.57 25.35 -49.81
C PRO A 267 9.14 24.94 -48.45
N VAL A 268 9.46 23.65 -48.29
CA VAL A 268 9.99 23.05 -47.07
C VAL A 268 11.49 22.83 -47.21
N THR A 269 12.28 23.65 -46.53
CA THR A 269 13.75 23.54 -46.50
C THR A 269 14.27 22.61 -45.40
N GLU A 270 13.43 22.30 -44.40
CA GLU A 270 13.74 21.41 -43.29
C GLU A 270 12.44 20.81 -42.73
N TRP A 271 12.43 19.50 -42.47
CA TRP A 271 11.35 18.80 -41.78
C TRP A 271 11.91 18.09 -40.55
N GLN A 272 11.52 18.55 -39.37
CA GLN A 272 11.94 17.94 -38.10
C GLN A 272 11.33 16.55 -37.95
N ASN A 273 12.18 15.54 -37.74
CA ASN A 273 11.72 14.23 -37.29
C ASN A 273 11.33 14.32 -35.81
N ALA A 274 10.06 14.04 -35.49
CA ALA A 274 9.56 14.00 -34.12
C ALA A 274 9.72 12.61 -33.45
N GLY A 275 10.25 11.62 -34.19
CA GLY A 275 10.51 10.26 -33.70
C GLY A 275 11.83 10.12 -32.94
N LEU A 276 12.04 8.95 -32.35
CA LEU A 276 13.14 8.67 -31.42
C LEU A 276 14.57 8.75 -32.00
N LEU A 277 14.73 8.79 -33.33
CA LEU A 277 16.01 9.07 -33.98
C LEU A 277 16.40 10.56 -33.91
N GLY A 278 15.42 11.45 -33.71
CA GLY A 278 15.62 12.90 -33.81
C GLY A 278 16.15 13.31 -35.20
N GLY A 279 16.91 14.40 -35.24
CA GLY A 279 17.48 14.95 -36.49
C GLY A 279 16.43 15.59 -37.41
N THR A 280 16.88 16.09 -38.55
CA THR A 280 16.03 16.77 -39.53
C THR A 280 16.21 16.15 -40.91
N PHE A 281 15.15 16.18 -41.71
CA PHE A 281 15.16 15.84 -43.13
C PHE A 281 15.30 17.15 -43.92
N THR A 282 16.27 17.21 -44.82
CA THR A 282 16.54 18.39 -45.68
C THR A 282 16.53 17.99 -47.15
N PRO A 283 16.01 18.81 -48.08
CA PRO A 283 16.05 18.51 -49.51
C PRO A 283 17.50 18.36 -50.01
N GLU A 284 17.76 17.34 -50.85
CA GLU A 284 19.09 17.17 -51.49
C GLU A 284 19.27 18.11 -52.69
N PHE A 285 18.17 18.54 -53.32
CA PHE A 285 18.14 19.42 -54.49
C PHE A 285 17.04 20.49 -54.39
N ASP A 286 15.88 20.30 -55.04
CA ASP A 286 14.76 21.25 -55.03
C ASP A 286 13.92 21.08 -53.76
N SER A 287 13.33 22.16 -53.24
CA SER A 287 12.51 22.09 -52.03
C SER A 287 11.06 21.68 -52.34
N PRO A 288 10.56 20.55 -51.80
CA PRO A 288 9.16 20.15 -51.94
C PRO A 288 8.22 21.12 -51.22
N VAL A 289 6.93 21.08 -51.53
CA VAL A 289 5.96 22.08 -51.09
C VAL A 289 5.00 21.48 -50.07
N ALA A 290 4.82 22.15 -48.93
CA ALA A 290 3.72 21.88 -48.02
C ALA A 290 2.46 22.64 -48.44
N GLU A 291 1.38 21.92 -48.68
CA GLU A 291 0.10 22.47 -49.15
C GLU A 291 -1.10 21.62 -48.68
N ASP A 292 -2.31 22.09 -48.94
CA ASP A 292 -3.55 21.39 -48.55
C ASP A 292 -4.14 20.62 -49.74
N VAL A 293 -3.87 19.30 -49.80
CA VAL A 293 -4.34 18.40 -50.86
C VAL A 293 -5.61 17.69 -50.41
N ALA A 294 -6.71 17.91 -51.12
CA ALA A 294 -8.05 17.40 -50.79
C ALA A 294 -8.51 17.68 -49.33
N GLY A 295 -8.01 18.77 -48.73
CA GLY A 295 -8.32 19.18 -47.35
C GLY A 295 -7.40 18.60 -46.28
N VAL A 296 -6.32 17.91 -46.66
CA VAL A 296 -5.28 17.39 -45.75
C VAL A 296 -3.98 18.16 -46.01
N ARG A 297 -3.34 18.67 -44.94
CA ARG A 297 -1.99 19.25 -45.04
C ARG A 297 -0.99 18.15 -45.36
N ALA A 298 -0.39 18.23 -46.54
CA ALA A 298 0.54 17.27 -47.09
C ALA A 298 1.91 17.91 -47.34
N LEU A 299 2.94 17.07 -47.54
CA LEU A 299 4.12 17.45 -48.30
C LEU A 299 3.98 16.85 -49.70
N THR A 300 3.89 17.70 -50.73
CA THR A 300 3.83 17.29 -52.12
C THR A 300 5.23 17.04 -52.66
N LEU A 301 5.45 15.83 -53.17
CA LEU A 301 6.60 15.45 -54.00
C LEU A 301 6.14 15.38 -55.45
N SER A 302 6.85 16.04 -56.36
CA SER A 302 6.59 16.09 -57.80
C SER A 302 7.27 14.96 -58.58
N GLY A 303 8.08 14.14 -57.91
CA GLY A 303 8.82 13.03 -58.52
C GLY A 303 10.10 13.44 -59.25
N ASN A 304 10.51 14.71 -59.15
CA ASN A 304 11.69 15.24 -59.84
C ASN A 304 12.54 16.12 -58.91
N ASN A 305 13.61 15.51 -58.37
CA ASN A 305 14.65 16.17 -57.56
C ASN A 305 14.18 16.86 -56.26
N ASP A 306 13.07 16.43 -55.65
CA ASP A 306 12.50 17.07 -54.46
C ASP A 306 12.37 16.18 -53.22
N TRP A 307 13.12 15.06 -53.18
CA TRP A 307 13.21 14.22 -51.99
C TRP A 307 14.06 14.88 -50.89
N LEU A 308 13.79 14.49 -49.64
CA LEU A 308 14.59 14.88 -48.48
C LEU A 308 15.49 13.74 -48.01
N THR A 309 16.70 14.08 -47.57
CA THR A 309 17.61 13.17 -46.87
C THR A 309 17.59 13.47 -45.38
N GLY A 310 17.36 12.44 -44.55
CA GLY A 310 17.34 12.52 -43.09
C GLY A 310 18.66 12.16 -42.42
N PRO A 311 18.66 12.04 -41.07
CA PRO A 311 19.77 11.43 -40.34
C PRO A 311 20.01 9.98 -40.79
N PRO A 312 21.22 9.41 -40.54
CA PRO A 312 21.49 8.00 -40.80
C PRO A 312 20.48 7.09 -40.10
N ALA A 313 20.01 6.05 -40.80
CA ALA A 313 19.11 5.07 -40.24
C ALA A 313 19.71 4.40 -38.99
N SER A 314 18.89 4.24 -37.94
CA SER A 314 19.30 3.62 -36.67
C SER A 314 19.62 2.13 -36.84
N GLU A 315 20.34 1.58 -35.87
CA GLU A 315 20.57 0.13 -35.78
C GLU A 315 19.26 -0.68 -35.79
N SER A 316 18.17 -0.14 -35.24
CA SER A 316 16.83 -0.76 -35.28
C SER A 316 16.16 -0.80 -36.67
N LEU A 317 16.55 0.06 -37.61
CA LEU A 317 16.02 0.05 -38.99
C LEU A 317 16.89 -0.74 -39.96
N VAL A 318 18.20 -0.85 -39.71
CA VAL A 318 19.13 -1.55 -40.62
C VAL A 318 19.25 -3.05 -40.32
N GLY A 319 19.76 -3.81 -41.29
CA GLY A 319 19.99 -5.24 -41.14
C GLY A 319 18.69 -6.05 -41.27
N ASN A 320 18.56 -7.10 -40.46
CA ASN A 320 17.41 -8.02 -40.45
C ASN A 320 16.50 -7.76 -39.23
N ASN A 321 16.40 -6.51 -38.79
CA ASN A 321 15.58 -6.12 -37.64
C ASN A 321 14.12 -5.93 -38.07
N PRO A 322 13.15 -6.51 -37.35
CA PRO A 322 11.74 -6.37 -37.67
C PRO A 322 11.29 -4.92 -37.41
N HIS A 323 10.53 -4.37 -38.34
CA HIS A 323 9.97 -3.03 -38.25
C HIS A 323 8.61 -3.00 -38.95
N SER A 324 7.81 -1.99 -38.60
CA SER A 324 6.59 -1.64 -39.30
C SER A 324 6.67 -0.19 -39.74
N ILE A 325 6.14 0.11 -40.91
CA ILE A 325 6.00 1.46 -41.44
C ILE A 325 4.52 1.63 -41.75
N GLU A 326 3.99 2.81 -41.48
CA GLU A 326 2.68 3.24 -41.98
C GLU A 326 2.82 4.62 -42.60
N ALA A 327 2.04 4.90 -43.64
CA ALA A 327 1.99 6.20 -44.28
C ALA A 327 0.58 6.56 -44.73
N TRP A 328 0.29 7.85 -44.76
CA TRP A 328 -0.85 8.39 -45.51
C TRP A 328 -0.33 8.95 -46.82
N VAL A 329 -0.83 8.44 -47.94
CA VAL A 329 -0.38 8.80 -49.29
C VAL A 329 -1.59 9.24 -50.11
N ASN A 330 -1.42 10.27 -50.94
CA ASN A 330 -2.34 10.59 -52.03
C ASN A 330 -1.51 10.69 -53.30
N ASN A 331 -1.76 9.79 -54.24
CA ASN A 331 -0.99 9.65 -55.46
C ASN A 331 -1.90 9.92 -56.68
N PRO A 332 -1.60 10.91 -57.53
CA PRO A 332 -2.49 11.28 -58.64
C PRO A 332 -2.42 10.35 -59.87
N ASP A 333 -1.35 9.56 -60.03
CA ASP A 333 -1.09 8.68 -61.19
C ASP A 333 -0.05 7.62 -60.74
N VAL A 334 -0.48 6.40 -60.41
CA VAL A 334 0.40 5.47 -59.68
C VAL A 334 1.40 4.81 -60.62
N GLY A 335 2.66 5.24 -60.53
CA GLY A 335 3.77 4.66 -61.29
C GLY A 335 4.03 3.17 -60.98
N THR A 336 5.01 2.58 -61.66
CA THR A 336 5.42 1.19 -61.38
C THR A 336 6.03 1.03 -59.99
N GLN A 337 6.76 2.04 -59.53
CA GLN A 337 7.40 2.08 -58.22
C GLN A 337 7.68 3.54 -57.87
N GLU A 338 7.10 4.04 -56.79
CA GLU A 338 7.34 5.39 -56.30
C GLU A 338 7.60 5.34 -54.80
N THR A 339 8.77 5.84 -54.39
CA THR A 339 9.27 5.66 -53.02
C THR A 339 8.64 6.67 -52.07
N ILE A 340 7.97 6.17 -51.02
CA ILE A 340 7.47 7.00 -49.91
C ILE A 340 8.61 7.30 -48.95
N ILE A 341 9.34 6.25 -48.53
CA ILE A 341 10.50 6.34 -47.65
C ILE A 341 11.48 5.21 -47.97
N SER A 342 12.78 5.47 -47.80
CA SER A 342 13.83 4.47 -47.98
C SER A 342 15.03 4.72 -47.08
N TRP A 343 15.81 3.67 -46.84
CA TRP A 343 17.13 3.77 -46.24
C TRP A 343 18.10 2.78 -46.89
N GLY A 344 19.37 3.18 -46.95
CA GLY A 344 20.33 2.60 -47.91
C GLY A 344 20.21 3.24 -49.30
N ARG A 345 20.86 2.65 -50.29
CA ARG A 345 20.83 3.07 -51.71
C ARG A 345 21.02 1.85 -52.60
N GLN A 346 20.38 1.82 -53.78
CA GLN A 346 20.66 0.78 -54.78
C GLN A 346 22.17 0.77 -55.08
N SER A 347 22.80 -0.36 -54.79
CA SER A 347 24.25 -0.55 -54.86
C SER A 347 24.54 -1.98 -55.32
N GLY A 348 25.80 -2.32 -55.64
CA GLY A 348 26.14 -3.67 -56.12
C GLY A 348 25.90 -4.81 -55.12
N THR A 349 25.42 -4.52 -53.91
CA THR A 349 25.23 -5.46 -52.79
C THR A 349 23.75 -5.72 -52.55
N LEU A 350 23.36 -7.00 -52.53
CA LEU A 350 22.00 -7.44 -52.15
C LEU A 350 21.63 -6.92 -50.75
N GLY A 351 20.41 -6.45 -50.57
CA GLY A 351 19.95 -5.85 -49.31
C GLY A 351 20.51 -4.45 -49.01
N GLY A 352 21.20 -3.80 -49.96
CA GLY A 352 21.75 -2.45 -49.79
C GLY A 352 20.73 -1.30 -49.73
N LEU A 353 19.45 -1.61 -49.93
CA LEU A 353 18.30 -0.70 -49.86
C LEU A 353 17.10 -1.46 -49.29
N ASN A 354 16.36 -0.80 -48.41
CA ASN A 354 14.97 -1.09 -48.10
C ASN A 354 14.13 0.17 -48.41
N SER A 355 12.95 0.00 -49.03
CA SER A 355 12.01 1.09 -49.23
C SER A 355 10.55 0.66 -49.10
N MET A 356 9.71 1.55 -48.59
CA MET A 356 8.26 1.49 -48.71
C MET A 356 7.84 2.34 -49.91
N ASN A 357 7.00 1.76 -50.77
CA ASN A 357 6.66 2.29 -52.08
C ASN A 357 5.13 2.34 -52.27
N HIS A 358 4.66 3.19 -53.17
CA HIS A 358 3.29 3.18 -53.71
C HIS A 358 3.38 2.98 -55.22
N GLY A 359 3.23 1.75 -55.69
CA GLY A 359 3.40 1.42 -57.11
C GLY A 359 2.72 0.12 -57.55
N THR A 360 2.38 0.06 -58.83
CA THR A 360 1.61 -1.05 -59.46
C THR A 360 2.38 -2.37 -59.59
N GLN A 361 3.69 -2.40 -59.28
CA GLN A 361 4.51 -3.57 -59.56
C GLN A 361 4.36 -4.65 -58.46
N ASN A 362 3.88 -5.84 -58.85
CA ASN A 362 3.47 -6.92 -57.93
C ASN A 362 4.60 -7.60 -57.11
N ILE A 363 5.87 -7.28 -57.35
CA ILE A 363 7.05 -7.82 -56.64
C ILE A 363 7.63 -6.79 -55.68
N TYR A 364 7.64 -5.48 -55.99
CA TYR A 364 8.33 -4.45 -55.19
C TYR A 364 7.59 -3.11 -55.08
N GLY A 365 6.37 -3.01 -55.62
CA GLY A 365 5.56 -1.79 -55.60
C GLY A 365 5.03 -1.36 -54.23
N GLY A 366 5.12 -2.22 -53.21
CA GLY A 366 4.77 -1.91 -51.82
C GLY A 366 5.97 -1.86 -50.89
N VAL A 367 6.83 -2.88 -50.92
CA VAL A 367 8.11 -2.89 -50.20
C VAL A 367 9.19 -3.46 -51.12
N GLU A 368 10.29 -2.73 -51.30
CA GLU A 368 11.49 -3.23 -51.98
C GLU A 368 12.59 -3.60 -50.98
N HIS A 369 13.07 -4.83 -51.05
CA HIS A 369 14.39 -5.23 -50.59
C HIS A 369 15.29 -5.43 -51.82
N TRP A 370 16.33 -4.60 -51.98
CA TRP A 370 17.11 -4.59 -53.23
C TRP A 370 17.77 -5.95 -53.53
N GLY A 371 17.52 -6.46 -54.73
CA GLY A 371 17.80 -7.84 -55.12
C GLY A 371 16.54 -8.71 -55.26
N GLY A 372 15.36 -8.21 -54.87
CA GLY A 372 14.05 -8.79 -55.18
C GLY A 372 13.62 -9.99 -54.34
N ALA A 373 14.50 -10.53 -53.49
CA ALA A 373 14.12 -11.50 -52.48
C ALA A 373 13.39 -10.79 -51.32
N TYR A 374 12.22 -11.29 -50.93
CA TYR A 374 11.39 -10.76 -49.83
C TYR A 374 10.78 -9.36 -50.06
N SER A 375 10.84 -8.83 -51.28
CA SER A 375 10.01 -7.69 -51.69
C SER A 375 8.53 -8.08 -51.83
N ALA A 376 7.62 -7.10 -51.75
CA ALA A 376 6.19 -7.27 -52.00
C ALA A 376 5.59 -6.12 -52.83
N GLY A 377 4.54 -6.41 -53.61
CA GLY A 377 3.67 -5.42 -54.24
C GLY A 377 2.27 -5.38 -53.62
N TRP A 378 1.44 -4.43 -54.02
CA TRP A 378 0.08 -4.21 -53.50
C TRP A 378 -1.00 -5.14 -54.09
N GLU A 379 -0.64 -6.11 -54.93
CA GLU A 379 -1.58 -7.01 -55.64
C GLU A 379 -2.57 -6.28 -56.57
N ASN A 380 -2.22 -5.11 -57.10
CA ASN A 380 -3.09 -4.23 -57.90
C ASN A 380 -4.27 -3.67 -57.06
N LYS A 381 -3.97 -3.19 -55.85
CA LYS A 381 -4.92 -2.59 -54.87
C LYS A 381 -4.54 -1.16 -54.47
N GLU A 382 -3.47 -0.62 -55.04
CA GLU A 382 -3.15 0.80 -55.04
C GLU A 382 -4.33 1.63 -55.58
N GLU A 383 -4.53 2.82 -55.01
CA GLU A 383 -5.64 3.71 -55.37
C GLU A 383 -5.13 5.10 -55.75
N GLU A 384 -5.69 5.67 -56.82
CA GLU A 384 -5.34 6.99 -57.35
C GLU A 384 -6.27 8.10 -56.82
N LEU A 385 -5.72 9.31 -56.71
CA LEU A 385 -6.42 10.57 -56.40
C LEU A 385 -7.14 10.62 -55.03
N ILE A 386 -6.95 9.61 -54.17
CA ILE A 386 -7.52 9.54 -52.83
C ILE A 386 -6.44 9.34 -51.76
N TRP A 387 -6.80 9.65 -50.51
CA TRP A 387 -5.93 9.46 -49.35
C TRP A 387 -6.04 8.02 -48.83
N THR A 388 -4.97 7.26 -49.01
CA THR A 388 -4.86 5.86 -48.61
C THR A 388 -3.90 5.72 -47.43
N HIS A 389 -4.28 4.92 -46.44
CA HIS A 389 -3.42 4.48 -45.34
C HIS A 389 -2.78 3.15 -45.75
N VAL A 390 -1.46 3.14 -45.84
CA VAL A 390 -0.63 2.01 -46.31
C VAL A 390 0.39 1.61 -45.26
#